data_AF-A0A937IHX3-F1
#
_entry.id   AF-A0A937IHX3-F1
#
_cell.length_a   1.000
_cell.length_b   1.000
_cell.length_c   1.000
_cell.angle_alpha   90.00
_cell.angle_beta   90.00
_cell.angle_gamma   90.00
#
_symmetry.space_group_name_H-M   'P 1'
#
loop_
_entity.id
_entity.type
_entity.pdbx_description
1 polymer ?
#
loop_
_entity_poly.entity_id
_entity_poly.type
_entity_poly.pdbx_seq_one_letter_code
_entity_poly.pdbx_strand_id
1 'polypeptide(L)'
;MKKLLSLMSVLIWINAAMANNNDILSENDCDEIKNGILYLLSVADENWKALDSNPEGTPDHLDHTLRIKWATDVAANYTTIHKAFCDQGK
;
A
#
# COMPACT_ATOMS: atom_id res chain seq x y z
N MET A 1 -11.45 32.41 24.71
CA MET A 1 -10.98 31.23 23.95
C MET A 1 -11.15 29.97 24.82
N LYS A 2 -12.36 29.42 24.89
CA LYS A 2 -12.66 28.25 25.75
C LYS A 2 -13.62 27.25 25.08
N LYS A 3 -13.84 27.38 23.77
CA LYS A 3 -14.76 26.53 22.99
C LYS A 3 -14.08 25.72 21.88
N LEU A 4 -12.74 25.66 21.86
CA LEU A 4 -12.00 24.93 20.81
C LEU A 4 -11.48 23.54 21.25
N LEU A 5 -11.84 23.08 22.45
CA LEU A 5 -11.33 21.83 23.04
C LEU A 5 -12.36 20.68 23.08
N SER A 6 -13.52 20.83 22.44
CA SER A 6 -14.65 19.89 22.59
C SER A 6 -14.96 19.03 21.35
N LEU A 7 -14.08 18.99 20.34
CA LEU A 7 -14.37 18.26 19.08
C LEU A 7 -13.34 17.17 18.70
N MET A 8 -12.37 16.88 19.56
CA MET A 8 -11.38 15.81 19.34
C MET A 8 -11.65 14.58 20.22
N SER A 9 -12.92 14.19 20.33
CA SER A 9 -13.31 12.90 20.89
C SER A 9 -14.05 12.11 19.82
N VAL A 10 -13.37 11.87 18.71
CA VAL A 10 -13.74 10.80 17.78
C VAL A 10 -12.98 9.56 18.23
N LEU A 11 -13.78 8.64 18.75
CA LEU A 11 -13.44 7.32 19.25
C LEU A 11 -12.45 6.62 18.30
N ILE A 12 -11.21 6.47 18.75
CA ILE A 12 -10.32 5.45 18.19
C ILE A 12 -10.89 4.12 18.67
N TRP A 13 -11.80 3.57 17.89
CA TRP A 13 -12.11 2.15 17.93
C TRP A 13 -10.83 1.45 17.50
N ILE A 14 -10.01 1.08 18.48
CA ILE A 14 -8.95 0.12 18.26
C ILE A 14 -9.69 -1.16 17.91
N ASN A 15 -9.80 -1.48 16.62
CA ASN A 15 -10.01 -2.85 16.22
C ASN A 15 -8.72 -3.57 16.64
N ALA A 16 -8.65 -3.99 17.90
CA ALA A 16 -7.81 -5.11 18.27
C ALA A 16 -8.43 -6.32 17.57
N ALA A 17 -8.11 -6.48 16.28
CA ALA A 17 -8.27 -7.76 15.63
C ALA A 17 -7.57 -8.76 16.54
N MET A 18 -8.38 -9.64 17.12
CA MET A 18 -7.93 -10.65 18.03
C MET A 18 -6.76 -11.37 17.38
N ALA A 19 -5.61 -11.38 18.04
CA ALA A 19 -4.57 -12.36 17.76
C ALA A 19 -5.16 -13.73 18.06
N ASN A 20 -5.89 -14.30 17.10
CA ASN A 20 -6.14 -15.72 17.05
C ASN A 20 -4.80 -16.36 16.73
N ASN A 21 -4.48 -17.48 17.37
CA ASN A 21 -3.19 -18.18 17.33
C ASN A 21 -2.84 -18.82 15.97
N ASN A 22 -3.36 -18.26 14.88
CA ASN A 22 -3.02 -18.67 13.53
C ASN A 22 -2.26 -17.49 12.93
N ASP A 23 -0.94 -17.58 12.87
CA ASP A 23 -0.03 -16.60 12.24
C ASP A 23 -0.23 -16.48 10.71
N ILE A 24 -1.43 -16.80 10.20
CA ILE A 24 -1.79 -16.94 8.80
C ILE A 24 -3.10 -16.18 8.56
N LEU A 25 -3.12 -15.37 7.51
CA LEU A 25 -4.29 -14.61 7.07
C LEU A 25 -5.32 -15.51 6.35
N SER A 26 -6.56 -15.04 6.23
CA SER A 26 -7.57 -15.78 5.44
C SER A 26 -7.24 -15.75 3.94
N GLU A 27 -7.74 -16.71 3.18
CA GLU A 27 -7.56 -16.73 1.71
C GLU A 27 -8.05 -15.44 1.05
N ASN A 28 -9.18 -14.88 1.52
CA ASN A 28 -9.70 -13.61 1.03
C ASN A 28 -8.74 -12.44 1.32
N ASP A 29 -8.21 -12.36 2.54
CA ASP A 29 -7.24 -11.32 2.90
C ASP A 29 -5.97 -11.43 2.05
N CYS A 30 -5.51 -12.66 1.78
CA CYS A 30 -4.37 -12.92 0.93
C CYS A 30 -4.62 -12.52 -0.53
N ASP A 31 -5.80 -12.83 -1.08
CA ASP A 31 -6.19 -12.41 -2.42
C ASP A 31 -6.30 -10.88 -2.53
N GLU A 32 -6.81 -10.20 -1.50
CA GLU A 32 -6.86 -8.74 -1.44
C GLU A 32 -5.46 -8.13 -1.44
N ILE A 33 -4.53 -8.65 -0.63
CA ILE A 33 -3.12 -8.20 -0.62
C ILE A 33 -2.47 -8.42 -1.99
N LYS A 34 -2.66 -9.60 -2.59
CA LYS A 34 -2.15 -9.92 -3.93
C LYS A 34 -2.69 -8.96 -4.99
N ASN A 35 -3.99 -8.68 -4.97
CA ASN A 35 -4.60 -7.72 -5.89
C ASN A 35 -4.05 -6.30 -5.67
N GLY A 36 -3.80 -5.92 -4.41
CA GLY A 36 -3.11 -4.68 -4.07
C GLY A 36 -1.70 -4.59 -4.66
N ILE A 37 -0.90 -5.67 -4.57
CA ILE A 37 0.43 -5.77 -5.21
C ILE A 37 0.31 -5.57 -6.72
N LEU A 38 -0.60 -6.28 -7.38
CA LEU A 38 -0.81 -6.17 -8.83
C LEU A 38 -1.22 -4.77 -9.26
N TYR A 39 -2.10 -4.12 -8.51
CA TYR A 39 -2.50 -2.73 -8.76
C TYR A 39 -1.31 -1.76 -8.61
N LEU A 40 -0.51 -1.89 -7.56
CA LEU A 40 0.67 -1.04 -7.37
C LEU A 40 1.68 -1.22 -8.51
N LEU A 41 1.88 -2.45 -8.97
CA LEU A 41 2.74 -2.71 -10.12
C LEU A 41 2.18 -2.13 -11.42
N SER A 42 0.85 -2.10 -11.61
CA SER A 42 0.25 -1.43 -12.77
C SER A 42 0.42 0.09 -12.70
N VAL A 43 0.31 0.71 -11.51
CA VAL A 43 0.62 2.13 -11.32
C VAL A 43 2.08 2.42 -11.68
N ALA A 44 3.02 1.56 -11.28
CA ALA A 44 4.42 1.73 -11.65
C ALA A 44 4.62 1.62 -13.17
N ASP A 45 4.00 0.63 -13.83
CA ASP A 45 4.09 0.41 -15.28
C ASP A 45 3.50 1.59 -16.08
N GLU A 46 2.35 2.12 -15.66
CA GLU A 46 1.74 3.31 -16.28
C GLU A 46 2.65 4.54 -16.20
N ASN A 47 3.27 4.78 -15.04
CA ASN A 47 4.21 5.89 -14.88
C ASN A 47 5.52 5.64 -15.63
N TRP A 48 5.95 4.39 -15.79
CA TRP A 48 7.11 4.05 -16.60
C TRP A 48 6.90 4.42 -18.07
N LYS A 49 5.73 4.06 -18.62
CA LYS A 49 5.32 4.44 -19.99
C LYS A 49 5.25 5.95 -20.17
N ALA A 50 4.82 6.68 -19.13
CA ALA A 50 4.76 8.13 -19.20
C ALA A 50 6.15 8.79 -19.33
N LEU A 51 7.24 8.15 -18.90
CA LEU A 51 8.59 8.70 -19.05
C LEU A 51 9.01 8.83 -20.52
N ASP A 52 8.47 8.02 -21.44
CA ASP A 52 8.80 8.08 -22.88
C ASP A 52 8.46 9.44 -23.51
N SER A 53 7.42 10.10 -23.01
CA SER A 53 6.99 11.43 -23.46
C SER A 53 7.42 12.57 -22.53
N ASN A 54 8.03 12.26 -21.38
CA ASN A 54 8.38 13.22 -20.34
C ASN A 54 9.90 13.21 -20.11
N PRO A 55 10.66 14.08 -20.81
CA PRO A 55 12.11 14.04 -20.79
C PRO A 55 12.67 14.38 -19.40
N GLU A 56 13.85 13.83 -19.13
CA GLU A 56 14.57 14.03 -17.87
C GLU A 56 14.79 15.52 -17.58
N GLY A 57 14.65 15.90 -16.30
CA GLY A 57 14.74 17.30 -15.85
C GLY A 57 13.44 18.10 -15.93
N THR A 58 12.36 17.55 -16.51
CA THR A 58 11.02 18.17 -16.41
C THR A 58 10.36 17.86 -15.05
N PRO A 59 9.48 18.75 -14.55
CA PRO A 59 8.68 18.47 -13.35
C PRO A 59 7.88 17.17 -13.45
N ASP A 60 7.33 16.87 -14.63
CA ASP A 60 6.53 15.66 -14.86
C ASP A 60 7.39 14.40 -14.81
N HIS A 61 8.61 14.44 -15.36
CA HIS A 61 9.56 13.33 -15.21
C HIS A 61 9.88 13.05 -13.73
N LEU A 62 10.06 14.10 -12.92
CA LEU A 62 10.28 13.93 -11.48
C LEU A 62 9.05 13.33 -10.79
N ASP A 63 7.84 13.79 -11.11
CA ASP A 63 6.61 13.25 -10.52
C ASP A 63 6.41 11.76 -10.86
N HIS A 64 6.59 11.39 -12.14
CA HIS A 64 6.48 10.00 -12.58
C HIS A 64 7.53 9.09 -11.92
N THR A 65 8.79 9.51 -11.83
CA THR A 65 9.84 8.73 -11.16
C THR A 65 9.56 8.55 -9.66
N LEU A 66 9.04 9.58 -8.97
CA LEU A 66 8.63 9.47 -7.58
C LEU A 66 7.45 8.50 -7.40
N ARG A 67 6.47 8.50 -8.31
CA ARG A 67 5.34 7.55 -8.29
C ARG A 67 5.77 6.11 -8.54
N ILE A 68 6.68 5.90 -9.49
CA ILE A 68 7.29 4.58 -9.74
C ILE A 68 7.95 4.07 -8.47
N LYS A 69 8.79 4.89 -7.83
CA LYS A 69 9.47 4.52 -6.60
C LYS A 69 8.47 4.18 -5.49
N TRP A 70 7.49 5.05 -5.26
CA TRP A 70 6.48 4.82 -4.22
C TRP A 70 5.70 3.52 -4.46
N ALA A 71 5.21 3.31 -5.68
CA ALA A 71 4.38 2.15 -5.99
C ALA A 71 5.18 0.84 -5.87
N THR A 72 6.42 0.82 -6.36
CA THR A 72 7.31 -0.35 -6.25
C THR A 72 7.73 -0.65 -4.81
N ASP A 73 8.05 0.37 -4.02
CA ASP A 73 8.38 0.22 -2.59
C ASP A 73 7.20 -0.36 -1.80
N VAL A 74 5.99 0.17 -2.00
CA VAL A 74 4.78 -0.33 -1.32
C VAL A 74 4.45 -1.75 -1.78
N ALA A 75 4.56 -2.05 -3.08
CA ALA A 75 4.35 -3.40 -3.61
C ALA A 75 5.32 -4.41 -2.99
N ALA A 76 6.59 -4.04 -2.81
CA ALA A 76 7.60 -4.88 -2.17
C ALA A 76 7.27 -5.13 -0.68
N ASN A 77 6.82 -4.10 0.04
CA ASN A 77 6.35 -4.26 1.42
C ASN A 77 5.15 -5.21 1.51
N TYR A 78 4.17 -5.06 0.61
CA TYR A 78 3.00 -5.95 0.58
C TYR A 78 3.36 -7.37 0.18
N THR A 79 4.34 -7.55 -0.70
CA THR A 79 4.89 -8.88 -1.04
C THR A 79 5.52 -9.53 0.20
N THR A 80 6.19 -8.75 1.04
CA THR A 80 6.76 -9.26 2.31
C THR A 80 5.66 -9.70 3.27
N ILE A 81 4.58 -8.93 3.38
CA ILE A 81 3.40 -9.27 4.19
C ILE A 81 2.74 -10.56 3.65
N HIS A 82 2.47 -10.62 2.35
CA HIS A 82 1.90 -11.81 1.72
C HIS A 82 2.77 -13.03 2.00
N LYS A 83 4.09 -12.93 1.82
CA LYS A 83 5.00 -14.04 2.10
C LYS A 83 4.98 -14.49 3.56
N ALA A 84 4.90 -13.55 4.50
CA ALA A 84 4.90 -13.87 5.92
C ALA A 84 3.61 -14.58 6.35
N PHE A 85 2.46 -14.18 5.81
CA PHE A 85 1.16 -14.56 6.37
C PHE A 85 0.26 -15.37 5.42
N CYS A 86 0.63 -15.56 4.15
CA CYS A 86 -0.18 -16.24 3.13
C CYS A 86 0.50 -17.45 2.48
N ASP A 87 1.85 -17.50 2.50
CA ASP A 87 2.60 -18.55 1.80
C ASP A 87 2.75 -19.86 2.62
N GLN A 88 2.28 -19.92 3.87
CA GLN A 88 2.37 -21.13 4.69
C GLN A 88 1.10 -21.99 4.55
N GLY A 89 1.22 -23.16 3.93
CA GLY A 89 0.11 -24.11 3.72
C GLY A 89 -0.04 -24.66 2.30
N LYS A 90 0.90 -24.38 1.40
CA LYS A 90 1.04 -25.02 0.07
C LYS A 90 2.44 -25.60 -0.09
#